data_AF-A0A392QZ81-F1
#
_entry.id   AF-A0A392QZ81-F1
#
_cell.length_a   1.000
_cell.length_b   1.000
_cell.length_c   1.000
_cell.angle_alpha   90.00
_cell.angle_beta   90.00
_cell.angle_gamma   90.00
#
_symmetry.space_group_name_H-M   'P 1'
#
loop_
_entity.id
_entity.type
_entity.pdbx_description
1 polymer ?
#
loop_
_entity_poly.entity_id
_entity_poly.type
_entity_poly.pdbx_seq_one_letter_code
_entity_poly.pdbx_strand_id
1 'polypeptide(L)'
;MSSFKKLRESILEKKLSPEEQQIKIGEVKKIIGPIADKFPTICSDASVLRFLKARNYNTIKAARMLRGTIKWRLEFKPDKIRW
;
A
#
# COMPACT_ATOMS: atom_id res chain seq x y z
N MET A 1 -20.20 -0.07 -26.14
CA MET A 1 -20.68 0.00 -24.74
C MET A 1 -20.17 -1.11 -23.80
N SER A 2 -19.22 -1.98 -24.20
CA SER A 2 -18.79 -3.14 -23.37
C SER A 2 -17.57 -2.87 -22.44
N SER A 3 -16.78 -1.83 -22.71
CA SER A 3 -15.54 -1.56 -21.95
C SER A 3 -15.78 -1.07 -20.51
N PHE A 4 -16.81 -0.24 -20.31
CA PHE A 4 -17.12 0.34 -19.00
C PHE A 4 -17.65 -0.69 -17.99
N LYS A 5 -18.31 -1.76 -18.45
CA LYS A 5 -18.83 -2.82 -17.58
C LYS A 5 -17.69 -3.67 -17.01
N LYS A 6 -16.71 -4.02 -17.85
CA LYS A 6 -15.48 -4.73 -17.45
C LYS A 6 -14.59 -3.92 -16.47
N LEU A 7 -14.57 -2.59 -16.62
CA LEU A 7 -13.93 -1.70 -15.65
C LEU A 7 -14.70 -1.67 -14.31
N ARG A 8 -16.04 -1.72 -14.36
CA ARG A 8 -16.88 -1.73 -13.16
C ARG A 8 -16.80 -3.06 -12.40
N GLU A 9 -16.71 -4.20 -13.10
CA GLU A 9 -16.46 -5.51 -12.49
C GLU A 9 -15.05 -5.62 -11.87
N SER A 10 -14.04 -4.92 -12.40
CA SER A 10 -12.71 -4.87 -11.76
C SER A 10 -12.67 -3.93 -10.55
N ILE A 11 -13.54 -2.92 -10.53
CA ILE A 11 -13.80 -2.05 -9.38
C ILE A 11 -14.64 -2.78 -8.30
N LEU A 12 -15.47 -3.75 -8.71
CA LEU A 12 -16.22 -4.62 -7.81
C LEU A 12 -15.29 -5.71 -7.23
N GLU A 13 -14.46 -5.28 -6.30
CA GLU A 13 -13.60 -6.05 -5.40
C GLU A 13 -13.47 -7.55 -5.72
N LYS A 14 -12.38 -7.94 -6.38
CA LYS A 14 -11.72 -9.20 -6.02
C LYS A 14 -11.12 -8.98 -4.63
N LYS A 15 -11.98 -9.03 -3.61
CA LYS A 15 -11.59 -8.86 -2.21
C LYS A 15 -10.81 -10.11 -1.85
N LEU A 16 -9.49 -9.97 -1.77
CA LEU A 16 -8.65 -11.06 -1.29
C LEU A 16 -9.12 -11.46 0.10
N SER A 17 -9.01 -12.75 0.42
CA SER A 17 -9.30 -13.24 1.76
C SER A 17 -8.39 -12.55 2.78
N PRO A 18 -8.77 -12.50 4.08
CA PRO A 18 -7.90 -11.97 5.12
C PRO A 18 -6.50 -12.61 5.10
N GLU A 19 -6.42 -13.92 4.85
CA GLU A 19 -5.18 -14.68 4.78
C GLU A 19 -4.32 -14.25 3.58
N GLU A 20 -4.93 -14.12 2.40
CA GLU A 20 -4.24 -13.65 1.20
C GLU A 20 -3.76 -12.19 1.33
N GLN A 21 -4.54 -11.35 2.02
CA GLN A 21 -4.12 -9.99 2.36
C GLN A 21 -2.88 -10.01 3.25
N GLN A 22 -2.86 -10.87 4.27
CA GLN A 22 -1.72 -10.99 5.18
C GLN A 22 -0.45 -11.47 4.47
N ILE A 23 -0.57 -12.42 3.53
CA ILE A 23 0.54 -12.89 2.69
C ILE A 23 1.13 -11.71 1.91
N LYS A 24 0.29 -10.94 1.22
CA LYS A 24 0.75 -9.78 0.43
C LYS A 24 1.34 -8.66 1.28
N ILE A 25 0.80 -8.43 2.48
CA ILE A 25 1.39 -7.49 3.44
C ILE A 25 2.82 -7.94 3.81
N GLY A 26 2.99 -9.22 4.12
CA GLY A 26 4.30 -9.83 4.38
C GLY A 26 5.27 -9.66 3.21
N GLU A 27 4.82 -9.89 1.97
CA GLU A 27 5.63 -9.68 0.76
C GLU A 27 6.08 -8.21 0.62
N VAL A 28 5.19 -7.25 0.81
CA VAL A 28 5.55 -5.82 0.74
C VAL A 28 6.55 -5.47 1.83
N LYS A 29 6.34 -5.94 3.07
CA LYS A 29 7.28 -5.74 4.18
C LYS A 29 8.67 -6.33 3.88
N LYS A 30 8.73 -7.52 3.29
CA LYS A 30 9.99 -8.12 2.80
C LYS A 30 10.67 -7.26 1.73
N ILE A 31 9.92 -6.71 0.77
CA ILE A 31 10.47 -5.87 -0.31
C ILE A 31 11.05 -4.55 0.23
N ILE A 32 10.44 -3.94 1.24
CA ILE A 32 10.94 -2.69 1.84
C ILE A 32 12.00 -2.94 2.93
N GLY A 33 12.13 -4.18 3.40
CA GLY A 33 13.18 -4.64 4.29
C GLY A 33 13.21 -3.87 5.62
N PRO A 34 14.40 -3.48 6.12
CA PRO A 34 14.57 -2.82 7.42
C PRO A 34 13.78 -1.51 7.60
N ILE A 35 13.30 -0.90 6.51
CA ILE A 35 12.44 0.28 6.56
C ILE A 35 11.13 -0.04 7.28
N ALA A 36 10.60 -1.26 7.13
CA ALA A 36 9.37 -1.70 7.81
C ALA A 36 9.51 -1.59 9.34
N ASP A 37 10.64 -2.02 9.88
CA ASP A 37 10.91 -2.06 11.31
C ASP A 37 11.29 -0.68 11.86
N LYS A 38 11.94 0.15 11.04
CA LYS A 38 12.33 1.51 11.42
C LYS A 38 11.12 2.45 11.54
N PHE A 39 10.05 2.20 10.80
CA PHE A 39 8.86 3.05 10.77
C PHE A 39 7.57 2.27 10.99
N PRO A 40 7.40 1.60 12.16
CA PRO A 40 6.32 0.63 12.37
C PRO A 40 4.92 1.26 12.27
N THR A 41 4.77 2.52 12.65
CA THR A 41 3.50 3.26 12.52
C THR A 41 3.11 3.48 11.05
N ILE A 42 4.09 3.92 10.23
CA ILE A 42 3.88 4.19 8.80
C ILE A 42 3.77 2.88 8.01
N CYS A 43 4.49 1.85 8.43
CA CYS A 43 4.55 0.51 7.82
C CYS A 43 3.65 -0.52 8.53
N SER A 44 2.64 -0.07 9.29
CA SER A 44 1.63 -0.95 9.89
C SER A 44 0.86 -1.73 8.84
N ASP A 45 0.32 -2.90 9.21
CA ASP A 45 -0.41 -3.78 8.28
C ASP A 45 -1.57 -3.05 7.59
N ALA A 46 -2.33 -2.25 8.34
CA ALA A 46 -3.39 -1.41 7.80
C ALA A 46 -2.87 -0.38 6.78
N SER A 47 -1.70 0.23 7.02
CA SER A 47 -1.08 1.15 6.08
C SER A 47 -0.62 0.43 4.81
N VAL A 48 0.09 -0.68 4.94
CA VAL A 48 0.54 -1.50 3.80
C VAL A 48 -0.66 -1.95 2.95
N LEU A 49 -1.74 -2.39 3.60
CA LEU A 49 -2.97 -2.80 2.93
C LEU A 49 -3.60 -1.66 2.12
N ARG A 50 -3.59 -0.41 2.62
CA ARG A 50 -4.07 0.75 1.84
C ARG A 50 -3.28 0.94 0.55
N PHE A 51 -1.95 0.80 0.59
CA PHE A 51 -1.11 0.86 -0.61
C PHE A 51 -1.35 -0.31 -1.58
N LEU A 52 -1.59 -1.51 -1.03
CA LEU A 52 -1.96 -2.67 -1.84
C LEU A 52 -3.28 -2.44 -2.57
N LYS A 53 -4.35 -2.02 -1.87
CA LYS A 53 -5.65 -1.70 -2.48
C LYS A 53 -5.51 -0.66 -3.58
N ALA A 54 -4.80 0.43 -3.32
CA ALA A 54 -4.57 1.50 -4.30
C ALA A 54 -3.74 1.06 -5.53
N ARG A 55 -3.06 -0.09 -5.48
CA ARG A 55 -2.26 -0.63 -6.58
C ARG A 55 -2.75 -2.01 -7.04
N ASN A 56 -4.03 -2.30 -6.83
CA ASN A 56 -4.67 -3.56 -7.21
C ASN A 56 -3.88 -4.79 -6.73
N TYR A 57 -3.44 -4.74 -5.47
CA TYR A 57 -2.68 -5.79 -4.77
C TYR A 57 -1.36 -6.20 -5.43
N ASN A 58 -0.79 -5.32 -6.28
CA ASN A 58 0.55 -5.46 -6.83
C ASN A 58 1.60 -5.05 -5.79
N THR A 59 2.34 -6.03 -5.27
CA THR A 59 3.28 -5.85 -4.16
C THR A 59 4.48 -4.98 -4.52
N ILE A 60 5.04 -5.11 -5.72
CA ILE A 60 6.17 -4.29 -6.20
C ILE A 60 5.76 -2.82 -6.31
N LYS A 61 4.61 -2.53 -6.93
CA LYS A 61 4.09 -1.16 -7.07
C LYS A 61 3.73 -0.56 -5.72
N ALA A 62 3.09 -1.32 -4.84
CA ALA A 62 2.77 -0.89 -3.48
C ALA A 62 4.03 -0.56 -2.67
N ALA A 63 5.04 -1.43 -2.70
CA ALA A 63 6.31 -1.21 -2.01
C ALA A 63 7.05 0.04 -2.53
N ARG A 64 7.09 0.24 -3.86
CA ARG A 64 7.68 1.45 -4.47
C ARG A 64 6.98 2.74 -4.01
N MET A 65 5.65 2.73 -4.00
CA MET A 65 4.84 3.86 -3.52
C MET A 65 5.06 4.14 -2.03
N LEU A 66 5.10 3.09 -1.21
CA LEU A 66 5.30 3.21 0.22
C LEU A 66 6.69 3.79 0.54
N ARG A 67 7.76 3.32 -0.13
CA ARG A 67 9.11 3.90 0.00
C ARG A 67 9.13 5.39 -0.38
N GLY A 68 8.50 5.75 -1.49
CA GLY A 68 8.40 7.16 -1.91
C GLY A 68 7.66 8.01 -0.87
N THR A 69 6.57 7.48 -0.29
CA THR A 69 5.80 8.17 0.75
C THR A 69 6.63 8.37 2.01
N ILE A 70 7.39 7.35 2.44
CA ILE A 70 8.27 7.45 3.60
C ILE A 70 9.34 8.52 3.37
N LYS A 71 10.00 8.50 2.20
CA LYS A 71 10.98 9.53 1.82
C LYS A 71 10.38 10.93 1.89
N TRP A 72 9.22 11.14 1.26
CA TRP A 72 8.54 12.43 1.26
C TRP A 72 8.17 12.90 2.68
N ARG A 73 7.68 12.00 3.53
CA ARG A 73 7.35 12.33 4.94
C ARG A 73 8.58 12.74 5.74
N LEU A 74 9.72 12.07 5.55
CA LEU A 74 10.97 12.41 6.23
C LEU A 74 11.52 13.76 5.78
N GLU A 75 11.38 14.05 4.48
CA GLU A 75 11.86 15.29 3.86
C GLU A 75 10.99 16.49 4.23
N PHE A 76 9.67 16.38 4.06
CA PHE A 76 8.74 17.50 4.17
C PHE A 76 8.03 17.60 5.53
N LYS A 77 8.16 16.58 6.39
CA LYS A 77 7.65 16.58 7.79
C LYS A 77 6.22 17.13 7.90
N PRO A 78 5.24 16.48 7.23
CA PRO A 78 3.87 16.99 7.18
C PRO A 78 3.22 17.15 8.56
N ASP A 79 3.72 16.44 9.57
CA ASP A 79 3.39 16.58 10.99
C ASP A 79 3.68 17.99 11.57
N LYS A 80 4.51 18.79 10.91
CA LYS A 80 4.88 20.15 11.34
C LYS A 80 4.07 21.25 10.68
N ILE A 81 3.16 20.92 9.77
CA ILE A 81 2.30 21.91 9.10
C ILE A 81 1.35 22.51 10.14
N ARG A 82 1.29 23.84 10.19
CA ARG A 82 0.30 24.60 10.96
C ARG A 82 -0.66 25.25 9.98
N TRP A 83 -1.95 25.07 10.23
CA TRP A 83 -3.06 25.63 9.43
C TRP A 83 -3.49 26.98 9.97
#